data_AF-A0A9J5Z325-F1
#
_entry.id   AF-A0A9J5Z325-F1
#
_cell.length_a   1.000
_cell.length_b   1.000
_cell.length_c   1.000
_cell.angle_alpha   90.00
_cell.angle_beta   90.00
_cell.angle_gamma   90.00
#
_symmetry.space_group_name_H-M   'P 1'
#
loop_
_entity.id
_entity.type
_entity.pdbx_description
1 polymer ?
#
loop_
_entity_poly.entity_id
_entity_poly.type
_entity_poly.pdbx_seq_one_letter_code
_entity_poly.pdbx_strand_id
1 'polypeptide(L)'
;MSEQMPLLSLKKTFFHSFFPSKAEEEACRVNNTPYVVTRELVEIRDLYPASRIDMQNPCQIKKNITHDEIVVGMLMIPFFEMFEYILRYWTLDMAKSLEDGFRNVPKKYEGGRVWIRKVYSDDFSIWCNELFNYHRLGDGDEIGLYWDPRSASLVFNLLSQVGS
;
A
#
# COMPACT_ATOMS: atom_id res chain seq x y z
N MET A 1 -26.90 22.13 15.74
CA MET A 1 -26.02 21.00 15.44
C MET A 1 -25.58 21.17 14.00
N SER A 2 -24.33 21.56 13.75
CA SER A 2 -23.86 21.73 12.37
C SER A 2 -23.65 20.36 11.76
N GLU A 3 -24.47 19.99 10.79
CA GLU A 3 -24.20 18.88 9.88
C GLU A 3 -22.93 19.23 9.10
N GLN A 4 -21.80 18.80 9.64
CA GLN A 4 -20.53 18.84 8.93
C GLN A 4 -20.69 17.84 7.78
N MET A 5 -20.97 18.34 6.57
CA MET A 5 -20.81 17.57 5.34
C MET A 5 -19.53 16.74 5.47
N PRO A 6 -19.58 15.41 5.38
CA PRO A 6 -18.37 14.61 5.47
C PRO A 6 -17.45 15.12 4.37
N LEU A 7 -16.27 15.63 4.76
CA LEU A 7 -15.26 16.03 3.80
C LEU A 7 -15.00 14.81 2.92
N LEU A 8 -15.48 14.87 1.67
CA LEU A 8 -15.32 13.80 0.69
C LEU A 8 -13.82 13.53 0.60
N SER A 9 -13.43 12.31 0.96
CA SER A 9 -12.03 11.94 1.01
C SER A 9 -11.56 11.47 -0.37
N LEU A 10 -10.28 11.64 -0.68
CA LEU A 10 -9.72 11.17 -1.95
C LEU A 10 -9.16 9.76 -1.76
N LYS A 11 -9.47 8.89 -2.70
CA LYS A 11 -9.04 7.48 -2.72
C LYS A 11 -8.39 7.17 -4.06
N LYS A 12 -7.37 6.30 -4.03
CA LYS A 12 -6.74 5.76 -5.24
C LYS A 12 -7.44 4.47 -5.61
N THR A 13 -7.56 4.17 -6.90
CA THR A 13 -8.08 2.89 -7.39
C THR A 13 -7.58 2.64 -8.81
N PHE A 14 -7.66 1.39 -9.27
CA PHE A 14 -7.45 1.08 -10.68
C PHE A 14 -8.73 1.29 -11.48
N PHE A 15 -8.62 2.04 -12.57
CA PHE A 15 -9.62 2.09 -13.63
C PHE A 15 -9.20 1.09 -14.72
N HIS A 16 -10.13 0.21 -15.11
CA HIS A 16 -9.85 -0.84 -16.10
C HIS A 16 -10.54 -0.51 -17.43
N SER A 17 -9.76 -0.46 -18.50
CA SER A 17 -10.22 -0.23 -19.85
C SER A 17 -10.47 -1.57 -20.55
N PHE A 18 -11.63 -2.17 -20.26
CA PHE A 18 -12.01 -3.47 -20.83
C PHE A 18 -12.27 -3.43 -22.33
N PHE A 19 -12.70 -2.28 -22.84
CA PHE A 19 -13.00 -2.08 -24.26
C PHE A 19 -11.91 -1.26 -24.92
N PRO A 20 -11.33 -1.71 -26.05
CA PRO A 20 -10.40 -0.91 -26.81
C PRO A 20 -11.08 0.33 -27.36
N SER A 21 -10.32 1.41 -27.50
CA SER A 21 -10.71 2.51 -28.37
C SER A 21 -10.67 2.07 -29.85
N LYS A 22 -11.36 2.81 -30.71
CA LYS A 22 -11.36 2.54 -32.16
C LYS A 22 -9.95 2.47 -32.76
N ALA A 23 -9.03 3.31 -32.27
CA ALA A 23 -7.65 3.33 -32.74
C ALA A 23 -6.88 2.07 -32.29
N GLU A 24 -7.07 1.62 -31.05
CA GLU A 24 -6.43 0.41 -30.52
C GLU A 24 -6.98 -0.86 -31.18
N GLU A 25 -8.29 -0.92 -31.45
CA GLU A 25 -8.91 -2.02 -32.17
C GLU A 25 -8.33 -2.16 -33.59
N GLU A 26 -8.20 -1.03 -34.30
CA GLU A 26 -7.61 -1.00 -35.64
C GLU A 26 -6.13 -1.39 -35.62
N ALA A 27 -5.35 -0.95 -34.62
CA ALA A 27 -3.97 -1.36 -34.44
C ALA A 27 -3.83 -2.86 -34.12
N CYS A 28 -4.68 -3.41 -33.24
CA CYS A 28 -4.72 -4.84 -32.92
C CYS A 28 -5.05 -5.67 -34.17
N ARG A 29 -6.00 -5.19 -34.99
CA ARG A 29 -6.38 -5.83 -36.26
C ARG A 29 -5.23 -5.83 -37.26
N VAL A 30 -4.50 -4.71 -37.40
CA VAL A 30 -3.32 -4.62 -38.31
C VAL A 30 -2.19 -5.54 -37.86
N ASN A 31 -1.94 -5.60 -36.56
CA ASN A 31 -0.86 -6.42 -36.00
C ASN A 31 -1.25 -7.89 -35.77
N ASN A 32 -2.52 -8.24 -36.00
CA ASN A 32 -3.10 -9.56 -35.73
C ASN A 32 -2.86 -10.04 -34.27
N THR A 33 -2.93 -9.11 -33.31
CA THR A 33 -2.73 -9.37 -31.88
C THR A 33 -4.03 -9.20 -31.10
N PRO A 34 -4.29 -10.02 -30.05
CA PRO A 34 -5.43 -9.81 -29.18
C PRO A 34 -5.30 -8.50 -28.39
N TYR A 35 -6.43 -7.86 -28.09
CA TYR A 35 -6.46 -6.70 -27.20
C TYR A 35 -6.09 -7.13 -25.78
N VAL A 36 -5.19 -6.37 -25.16
CA VAL A 36 -4.78 -6.57 -23.77
C VAL A 36 -5.46 -5.50 -22.93
N VAL A 37 -6.23 -5.93 -21.92
CA VAL A 37 -6.89 -5.01 -20.99
C VAL A 37 -5.83 -4.16 -20.29
N THR A 38 -5.94 -2.85 -20.45
CA THR A 38 -5.11 -1.89 -19.76
C THR A 38 -5.82 -1.41 -18.49
N ARG A 39 -5.02 -0.95 -17.53
CA ARG A 39 -5.52 -0.27 -16.34
C ARG A 39 -4.62 0.90 -16.01
N GLU A 40 -5.19 1.88 -15.33
CA GLU A 40 -4.44 3.03 -14.83
C GLU A 40 -4.85 3.35 -13.40
N LEU A 41 -3.88 3.83 -12.61
CA LEU A 41 -4.16 4.36 -11.29
C LEU A 41 -4.82 5.74 -11.40
N VAL A 42 -6.02 5.85 -10.84
CA VAL A 42 -6.80 7.09 -10.79
C VAL A 42 -7.10 7.50 -9.36
N GLU A 43 -7.36 8.79 -9.16
CA GLU A 43 -7.85 9.34 -7.90
C GLU A 43 -9.34 9.67 -8.03
N ILE A 44 -10.14 9.16 -7.10
CA ILE A 44 -11.59 9.36 -7.07
C ILE A 44 -12.00 10.03 -5.76
N ARG A 45 -13.17 10.68 -5.78
CA ARG A 45 -13.85 11.09 -4.56
C ARG A 45 -14.54 9.88 -3.95
N ASP A 46 -14.19 9.58 -2.71
CA ASP A 46 -14.82 8.56 -1.92
C ASP A 46 -16.08 9.12 -1.25
N LEU A 47 -17.13 8.32 -1.23
CA LEU A 47 -18.39 8.64 -0.54
C LEU A 47 -18.21 8.52 0.98
N TYR A 48 -17.24 7.72 1.42
CA TYR A 48 -16.94 7.54 2.83
C TYR A 48 -15.75 8.41 3.26
N PRO A 49 -15.79 8.93 4.50
CA PRO A 49 -14.63 9.63 5.05
C PRO A 49 -13.46 8.66 5.22
N ALA A 50 -12.23 9.16 5.05
CA ALA A 50 -11.03 8.39 5.33
C ALA A 50 -11.06 7.87 6.78
N SER A 51 -10.62 6.62 6.97
CA SER A 51 -10.47 6.06 8.32
C SER A 51 -9.62 7.00 9.17
N ARG A 52 -10.18 7.45 10.29
CA ARG A 52 -9.43 8.28 11.25
C ARG A 52 -8.37 7.41 11.89
N ILE A 53 -7.14 7.92 11.96
CA ILE A 53 -6.08 7.28 12.73
C ILE A 53 -6.40 7.51 14.21
N ASP A 54 -6.75 6.45 14.91
CA ASP A 54 -6.89 6.49 16.36
C ASP A 54 -5.50 6.65 16.99
N MET A 55 -5.28 7.69 17.79
CA MET A 55 -3.99 7.89 18.44
C MET A 55 -3.73 6.88 19.56
N GLN A 56 -4.77 6.24 20.10
CA GLN A 56 -4.63 5.18 21.10
C GLN A 56 -4.30 3.83 20.46
N ASN A 57 -4.75 3.60 19.23
CA ASN A 57 -4.44 2.41 18.45
C ASN A 57 -4.23 2.77 16.97
N PRO A 58 -3.04 3.30 16.62
CA PRO A 58 -2.80 3.85 15.29
C PRO A 58 -2.61 2.78 14.21
N CYS A 59 -2.36 1.52 14.60
CA CYS A 59 -2.06 0.42 13.70
C CYS A 59 -3.32 -0.03 12.95
N GLN A 60 -3.51 0.52 11.74
CA GLN A 60 -4.60 0.18 10.84
C GLN A 60 -4.37 -1.17 10.14
N ILE A 61 -3.11 -1.52 9.91
CA ILE A 61 -2.69 -2.81 9.37
C ILE A 61 -2.14 -3.63 10.53
N LYS A 62 -2.68 -4.83 10.74
CA LYS A 62 -2.16 -5.79 11.73
C LYS A 62 -1.90 -7.10 11.04
N LYS A 63 -0.74 -7.68 11.31
CA LYS A 63 -0.29 -8.86 10.58
C LYS A 63 0.61 -9.72 11.43
N ASN A 64 0.36 -11.03 11.36
CA ASN A 64 1.28 -12.04 11.88
C ASN A 64 2.41 -12.25 10.88
N ILE A 65 3.63 -12.18 11.37
CA ILE A 65 4.83 -12.42 10.59
C ILE A 65 4.93 -13.91 10.31
N THR A 66 5.21 -14.26 9.05
CA THR A 66 5.48 -15.64 8.65
C THR A 66 6.99 -15.90 8.57
N HIS A 67 7.37 -17.17 8.73
CA HIS A 67 8.76 -17.60 8.55
C HIS A 67 9.39 -17.12 7.21
N ASP A 68 8.66 -17.22 6.10
CA ASP A 68 9.15 -16.78 4.78
C ASP A 68 9.45 -15.28 4.73
N GLU A 69 8.60 -14.47 5.37
CA GLU A 69 8.78 -13.02 5.46
C GLU A 69 10.03 -12.64 6.25
N ILE A 70 10.37 -13.41 7.29
CA ILE A 70 11.60 -13.25 8.07
C ILE A 70 12.82 -13.62 7.23
N VAL A 71 12.79 -14.78 6.57
CA VAL A 71 13.91 -15.29 5.77
C VAL A 71 14.24 -14.33 4.62
N VAL A 72 13.22 -13.78 3.96
CA VAL A 72 13.40 -12.83 2.86
C VAL A 72 13.68 -11.41 3.35
N GLY A 73 13.17 -11.03 4.53
CA GLY A 73 13.29 -9.69 5.08
C GLY A 73 12.26 -8.69 4.53
N MET A 74 11.12 -9.19 4.07
CA MET A 74 10.05 -8.36 3.50
C MET A 74 8.69 -8.72 4.09
N LEU A 75 7.79 -7.74 4.16
CA LEU A 75 6.40 -7.93 4.59
C LEU A 75 5.48 -7.86 3.37
N MET A 76 4.59 -8.85 3.25
CA MET A 76 3.54 -8.84 2.22
C MET A 76 2.29 -8.16 2.75
N ILE A 77 1.94 -7.04 2.12
CA ILE A 77 0.76 -6.24 2.42
C ILE A 77 -0.27 -6.45 1.29
N PRO A 78 -1.46 -6.95 1.62
CA PRO A 78 -2.54 -7.10 0.65
C PRO A 78 -2.87 -5.80 -0.07
N PHE A 79 -3.27 -5.91 -1.33
CA PHE A 79 -3.73 -4.78 -2.16
C PHE A 79 -4.70 -3.84 -1.41
N PHE A 80 -5.72 -4.41 -0.76
CA PHE A 80 -6.76 -3.63 -0.08
C PHE A 80 -6.19 -2.75 1.03
N GLU A 81 -5.36 -3.32 1.91
CA GLU A 81 -4.76 -2.61 3.03
C GLU A 81 -3.81 -1.51 2.55
N MET A 82 -3.02 -1.80 1.52
CA MET A 82 -2.11 -0.82 0.93
C MET A 82 -2.87 0.39 0.38
N PHE A 83 -3.96 0.15 -0.36
CA PHE A 83 -4.77 1.20 -0.97
C PHE A 83 -5.53 2.03 0.06
N GLU A 84 -6.11 1.35 1.05
CA GLU A 84 -6.99 1.98 2.03
C GLU A 84 -6.21 2.76 3.10
N TYR A 85 -5.10 2.21 3.59
CA TYR A 85 -4.40 2.74 4.77
C TYR A 85 -3.07 3.43 4.47
N ILE A 86 -2.48 3.23 3.29
CA ILE A 86 -1.21 3.88 2.94
C ILE A 86 -1.38 4.82 1.75
N LEU A 87 -1.78 4.29 0.57
CA LEU A 87 -1.89 5.10 -0.66
C LEU A 87 -2.97 6.16 -0.59
N ARG A 88 -4.00 5.97 0.26
CA ARG A 88 -5.02 6.99 0.52
C ARG A 88 -4.41 8.34 0.88
N TYR A 89 -3.33 8.34 1.66
CA TYR A 89 -2.64 9.54 2.14
C TYR A 89 -1.52 10.03 1.20
N TRP A 90 -1.18 9.28 0.15
CA TRP A 90 -0.17 9.67 -0.82
C TRP A 90 -0.76 10.59 -1.88
N THR A 91 0.09 11.32 -2.61
CA THR A 91 -0.36 11.98 -3.85
C THR A 91 -0.49 10.94 -4.97
N LEU A 92 -1.29 11.24 -6.00
CA LEU A 92 -1.45 10.33 -7.16
C LEU A 92 -0.11 10.03 -7.83
N ASP A 93 0.77 11.03 -7.97
CA ASP A 93 2.12 10.87 -8.54
C ASP A 93 2.98 9.90 -7.72
N MET A 94 2.96 10.03 -6.39
CA MET A 94 3.68 9.11 -5.52
C MET A 94 3.18 7.67 -5.68
N ALA A 95 1.87 7.49 -5.80
CA ALA A 95 1.28 6.17 -5.97
C ALA A 95 1.55 5.60 -7.38
N LYS A 96 1.54 6.43 -8.43
CA LYS A 96 1.89 6.02 -9.80
C LYS A 96 3.32 5.51 -9.91
N SER A 97 4.28 6.13 -9.21
CA SER A 97 5.67 5.63 -9.22
C SER A 97 5.85 4.22 -8.63
N LEU A 98 4.84 3.64 -7.94
CA LEU A 98 4.87 2.23 -7.55
C LEU A 98 4.53 1.29 -8.71
N GLU A 99 3.80 1.76 -9.74
CA GLU A 99 3.57 0.99 -10.96
C GLU A 99 4.90 0.77 -11.73
N ASP A 100 5.81 1.73 -11.66
CA ASP A 100 7.14 1.68 -12.30
C ASP A 100 8.15 0.77 -11.55
N GLY A 101 7.77 0.27 -10.37
CA GLY A 101 8.38 -0.94 -9.80
C GLY A 101 8.91 -0.81 -8.37
N PHE A 102 9.38 0.34 -7.91
CA PHE A 102 9.83 0.50 -6.53
C PHE A 102 9.79 1.95 -6.06
N ARG A 103 9.43 2.17 -4.80
CA ARG A 103 9.50 3.47 -4.16
C ARG A 103 10.13 3.36 -2.78
N ASN A 104 11.03 4.30 -2.51
CA ASN A 104 11.61 4.46 -1.20
C ASN A 104 10.82 5.48 -0.39
N VAL A 105 10.38 5.12 0.81
CA VAL A 105 9.68 6.02 1.72
C VAL A 105 10.35 6.13 3.09
N PRO A 106 10.21 7.29 3.77
CA PRO A 106 10.76 7.47 5.10
C PRO A 106 10.17 6.47 6.10
N LYS A 107 11.02 5.91 6.96
CA LYS A 107 10.63 5.15 8.15
C LYS A 107 10.71 6.06 9.36
N LYS A 108 9.71 6.01 10.24
CA LYS A 108 9.71 6.81 11.47
C LYS A 108 10.64 6.21 12.54
N TYR A 109 11.17 7.08 13.39
CA TYR A 109 11.95 6.80 14.62
C TYR A 109 13.38 6.25 14.46
N GLU A 110 13.68 5.46 13.44
CA GLU A 110 15.02 4.84 13.27
C GLU A 110 15.91 5.55 12.23
N GLY A 111 15.47 6.67 11.64
CA GLY A 111 16.27 7.43 10.67
C GLY A 111 16.49 6.70 9.34
N GLY A 112 15.71 5.66 9.06
CA GLY A 112 15.83 4.79 7.90
C GLY A 112 14.81 5.04 6.79
N ARG A 113 14.91 4.22 5.76
CA ARG A 113 14.10 4.25 4.54
C ARG A 113 13.66 2.83 4.22
N VAL A 114 12.40 2.64 3.86
CA VAL A 114 11.85 1.34 3.47
C VAL A 114 11.49 1.34 2.00
N TRP A 115 11.67 0.19 1.36
CA TRP A 115 11.33 0.02 -0.05
C TRP A 115 9.98 -0.65 -0.17
N ILE A 116 9.07 0.00 -0.87
CA ILE A 116 7.76 -0.54 -1.21
C ILE A 116 7.78 -0.89 -2.69
N ARG A 117 7.36 -2.12 -2.99
CA ARG A 117 7.29 -2.64 -4.36
C ARG A 117 5.97 -3.36 -4.57
N LYS A 118 5.32 -3.10 -5.69
CA LYS A 118 4.17 -3.88 -6.15
C LYS A 118 4.63 -5.23 -6.69
N VAL A 119 3.98 -6.31 -6.29
CA VAL A 119 4.23 -7.66 -6.83
C VAL A 119 3.19 -8.04 -7.88
N TYR A 120 3.41 -9.15 -8.60
CA TYR A 120 2.56 -9.58 -9.71
C TYR A 120 1.09 -9.85 -9.31
N SER A 121 0.83 -10.20 -8.05
CA SER A 121 -0.53 -10.42 -7.52
C SER A 121 -1.28 -9.14 -7.14
N ASP A 122 -0.75 -7.96 -7.48
CA ASP A 122 -1.21 -6.64 -7.02
C ASP A 122 -1.03 -6.35 -5.52
N ASP A 123 -0.52 -7.31 -4.76
CA ASP A 123 -0.05 -7.08 -3.40
C ASP A 123 1.24 -6.27 -3.40
N PHE A 124 1.69 -5.90 -2.20
CA PHE A 124 2.85 -5.05 -2.02
C PHE A 124 3.84 -5.69 -1.07
N SER A 125 5.10 -5.72 -1.46
CA SER A 125 6.20 -6.10 -0.58
C SER A 125 6.82 -4.84 0.03
N ILE A 126 6.95 -4.79 1.36
CA ILE A 126 7.70 -3.77 2.09
C ILE A 126 9.00 -4.40 2.57
N TRP A 127 10.12 -3.95 2.03
CA TRP A 127 11.45 -4.44 2.38
C TRP A 127 11.98 -3.64 3.57
N CYS A 128 12.18 -4.34 4.68
CA CYS A 128 12.55 -3.75 5.95
C CYS A 128 13.46 -4.68 6.78
N ASN A 129 14.53 -5.19 6.17
CA ASN A 129 15.51 -6.10 6.81
C ASN A 129 15.98 -5.61 8.19
N GLU A 130 16.19 -4.30 8.34
CA GLU A 130 16.59 -3.70 9.61
C GLU A 130 15.57 -3.94 10.73
N LEU A 131 14.27 -3.92 10.42
CA LEU A 131 13.21 -4.12 11.41
C LEU A 131 13.28 -5.53 12.03
N PHE A 132 13.43 -6.55 11.18
CA PHE A 132 13.54 -7.94 11.63
C PHE A 132 14.77 -8.16 12.50
N ASN A 133 15.91 -7.56 12.12
CA ASN A 133 17.17 -7.71 12.84
C ASN A 133 17.18 -6.97 14.20
N TYR A 134 16.66 -5.74 14.26
CA TYR A 134 16.69 -4.94 15.49
C TYR A 134 15.70 -5.43 16.55
N HIS A 135 14.50 -5.83 16.13
CA HIS A 135 13.43 -6.22 17.05
C HIS A 135 13.35 -7.73 17.30
N ARG A 136 14.28 -8.52 16.73
CA ARG A 136 14.36 -9.99 16.83
C ARG A 136 12.99 -10.65 16.60
N LEU A 137 12.30 -10.18 15.56
CA LEU A 137 10.95 -10.63 15.23
C LEU A 137 10.98 -12.13 14.88
N GLY A 138 10.13 -12.90 15.54
CA GLY A 138 9.97 -14.33 15.38
C GLY A 138 8.77 -14.71 14.53
N ASP A 139 8.72 -15.99 14.13
CA ASP A 139 7.58 -16.55 13.43
C ASP A 139 6.36 -16.55 14.35
N GLY A 140 5.25 -15.98 13.87
CA GLY A 140 4.02 -15.82 14.65
C GLY A 140 3.90 -14.50 15.43
N ASP A 141 4.95 -13.67 15.50
CA ASP A 141 4.85 -12.34 16.11
C ASP A 141 3.85 -11.47 15.35
N GLU A 142 3.05 -10.68 16.08
CA GLU A 142 2.10 -9.75 15.48
C GLU A 142 2.70 -8.34 15.45
N ILE A 143 2.71 -7.73 14.27
CA ILE A 143 3.11 -6.34 14.08
C ILE A 143 1.95 -5.50 13.60
N GLY A 144 2.01 -4.22 13.95
CA GLY A 144 1.13 -3.18 13.49
C GLY A 144 1.88 -2.22 12.57
N LEU A 145 1.24 -1.86 11.46
CA LEU A 145 1.75 -0.87 10.51
C LEU A 145 0.70 0.22 10.29
N TYR A 146 1.18 1.45 10.09
CA TYR A 146 0.35 2.54 9.60
C TYR A 146 1.20 3.62 8.96
N TRP A 147 0.59 4.39 8.07
CA TRP A 147 1.19 5.60 7.51
C TRP A 147 0.85 6.80 8.39
N ASP A 148 1.86 7.53 8.87
CA ASP A 148 1.63 8.77 9.62
C ASP A 148 1.61 9.97 8.66
N PRO A 149 0.44 10.54 8.35
CA PRO A 149 0.32 11.64 7.40
C PRO A 149 1.02 12.92 7.87
N ARG A 150 1.26 13.07 9.18
CA ARG A 150 1.92 14.26 9.75
C ARG A 150 3.42 14.29 9.46
N SER A 151 4.03 13.11 9.40
CA SER A 151 5.47 12.97 9.15
C SER A 151 5.79 12.38 7.77
N ALA A 152 4.74 12.06 6.98
CA ALA A 152 4.85 11.39 5.68
C ALA A 152 5.80 10.18 5.73
N SER A 153 5.61 9.34 6.77
CA SER A 153 6.49 8.22 7.05
C SER A 153 5.71 6.97 7.47
N LEU A 154 6.30 5.81 7.19
CA LEU A 154 5.75 4.53 7.63
C LEU A 154 6.20 4.26 9.07
N VAL A 155 5.26 3.83 9.91
CA VAL A 155 5.49 3.49 11.31
C VAL A 155 5.24 2.01 11.53
N PHE A 156 6.11 1.39 12.33
CA PHE A 156 6.02 0.00 12.73
C PHE A 156 5.93 -0.08 14.25
N ASN A 157 5.02 -0.91 14.73
CA ASN A 157 4.88 -1.25 16.15
C ASN A 157 4.83 -2.77 16.29
N LEU A 158 5.52 -3.30 17.30
CA LEU A 158 5.36 -4.69 17.73
C LEU A 158 4.13 -4.77 18.64
N LEU A 159 3.18 -5.65 18.33
CA LEU A 159 1.92 -5.79 19.06
C LEU A 159 1.95 -6.99 20.01
N SER A 160 2.47 -8.13 19.56
CA SER A 160 2.67 -9.31 20.40
C SER A 160 3.87 -10.14 19.94
N GLN A 161 4.49 -10.86 20.88
CA GLN A 161 5.56 -11.82 20.61
C GLN A 161 5.13 -13.22 21.01
N VAL A 162 5.40 -14.21 20.17
CA VAL A 162 5.14 -15.61 20.50
C VAL A 162 6.36 -16.13 21.28
N GLY A 163 6.23 -16.19 22.61
CA GLY A 163 7.23 -16.80 23.50
C GLY A 163 7.70 -15.97 24.70
N SER A 164 7.00 -14.89 25.06
CA SER A 164 7.20 -14.16 26.32
C SER A 164 6.68 -14.92 27.54
#